data_AF-A0A829Q6K5-F1
#
_entry.id   AF-A0A829Q6K5-F1
#
_cell.length_a   1.000
_cell.length_b   1.000
_cell.length_c   1.000
_cell.angle_alpha   90.00
_cell.angle_beta   90.00
_cell.angle_gamma   90.00
#
_symmetry.space_group_name_H-M   'P 1'
#
loop_
_entity.id
_entity.type
_entity.pdbx_description
1 polymer ?
#
loop_
_entity_poly.entity_id
_entity_poly.type
_entity_poly.pdbx_seq_one_letter_code
_entity_poly.pdbx_strand_id
1 'polypeptide(L)'
;MPGGLTTNAEVFEGDPRALAQYLLNIAHEVREILAALGMRTLREARGRSDLLHLLDHPSSIGTLDLRRMLAVAEEFVVENPVYMEKDYSVDDAFAAQFDARGAVLKPVTLTNQNKSVGGQLAIDIERSLNYQNIEGPAVATDERGRRYLLPESIAITTTGSAGQSYGVFCNDGMVLTHTGTCNDGVGKSACGGTITVRSPGGGSSEPGGNVLIGNFALFGASGGRLFVQGQAGDRFAVRNSGATAVVEGTGEFLCEYMTNGAVLNIGDFGKGVANGMSGGFLYQYDPHGQLPSKVSHDSVLVLPITDAPFHEAAAHILLQWHVAATGSTKGQALLDDWQSARDHMVYTMSRALLQYQDSDAILQGKTRKELLDELTAALAGYQVHKFKLSYRDRRDVVGGTVPAYGDTDTEGMYALLNTYTVLNMAQQLALSRMPNVTDVTDPRIGKAVRNLVLTEDFFLIQKLQKYAREAIDGYSDEDLAVLIADKRLTDYKDALSQRNVLSMDSPGTYGWILHQSAKNIDKIGRLPSFEELFAHRALPAVALSGPSLQTT
;
A
#
# COMPACT_ATOMS: atom_id res chain seq x y z
N MET A 1 2.19 -25.33 20.36
CA MET A 1 1.69 -25.44 18.97
C MET A 1 1.84 -24.09 18.28
N PRO A 2 2.13 -24.00 16.98
CA PRO A 2 2.01 -22.74 16.25
C PRO A 2 0.52 -22.36 16.20
N GLY A 3 0.05 -21.58 17.18
CA GLY A 3 -1.37 -21.22 17.34
C GLY A 3 -1.88 -20.16 16.37
N GLY A 4 -1.27 -20.05 15.19
CA GLY A 4 -1.69 -19.14 14.11
C GLY A 4 -1.57 -17.64 14.41
N LEU A 5 -0.99 -17.25 15.55
CA LEU A 5 -0.91 -15.86 16.01
C LEU A 5 -0.10 -14.94 15.06
N THR A 6 0.99 -15.45 14.48
CA THR A 6 1.89 -14.70 13.58
C THR A 6 2.26 -15.51 12.33
N THR A 7 1.50 -16.57 12.05
CA THR A 7 1.78 -17.50 10.95
C THR A 7 0.49 -17.80 10.17
N ASN A 8 0.14 -19.06 9.92
CA ASN A 8 -1.11 -19.37 9.22
C ASN A 8 -2.31 -18.99 10.10
N ALA A 9 -3.07 -17.98 9.69
CA ALA A 9 -4.27 -17.52 10.38
C ALA A 9 -5.35 -18.61 10.49
N GLU A 10 -5.28 -19.68 9.71
CA GLU A 10 -6.26 -20.78 9.69
C GLU A 10 -6.17 -21.70 10.91
N VAL A 11 -5.02 -21.74 11.60
CA VAL A 11 -4.86 -22.47 12.87
C VAL A 11 -5.06 -21.56 14.09
N PHE A 12 -5.51 -20.32 13.87
CA PHE A 12 -5.85 -19.38 14.94
C PHE A 12 -7.25 -19.67 15.47
N GLU A 13 -7.32 -20.37 16.61
CA GLU A 13 -8.56 -20.63 17.35
C GLU A 13 -8.84 -19.54 18.41
N GLY A 14 -8.59 -18.28 18.08
CA GLY A 14 -8.82 -17.17 19.01
C GLY A 14 -10.31 -16.88 19.26
N ASP A 15 -10.71 -16.84 20.52
CA ASP A 15 -12.06 -16.45 20.95
C ASP A 15 -12.02 -15.08 21.64
N PRO A 16 -12.69 -14.05 21.12
CA PRO A 16 -12.79 -12.74 21.79
C PRO A 16 -13.32 -12.85 23.24
N ARG A 17 -14.16 -13.85 23.54
CA ARG A 17 -14.66 -14.11 24.89
C ARG A 17 -13.56 -14.62 25.82
N ALA A 18 -12.60 -15.39 25.30
CA ALA A 18 -11.45 -15.82 26.09
C ALA A 18 -10.56 -14.63 26.48
N LEU A 19 -10.34 -13.69 25.54
CA LEU A 19 -9.63 -12.44 25.84
C LEU A 19 -10.40 -11.57 26.86
N ALA A 20 -11.71 -11.43 26.69
CA ALA A 20 -12.55 -10.70 27.64
C ALA A 20 -12.51 -11.33 29.05
N GLN A 21 -12.64 -12.66 29.15
CA GLN A 21 -12.57 -13.37 30.42
C GLN A 21 -11.19 -13.22 31.08
N TYR A 22 -10.10 -13.26 30.31
CA TYR A 22 -8.75 -13.00 30.81
C TYR A 22 -8.63 -11.61 31.42
N LEU A 23 -9.10 -10.56 30.72
CA LEU A 23 -9.08 -9.19 31.22
C LEU A 23 -9.98 -9.01 32.47
N LEU A 24 -11.14 -9.67 32.53
CA LEU A 24 -12.01 -9.68 33.70
C LEU A 24 -11.35 -10.35 34.90
N ASN A 25 -10.65 -11.46 34.70
CA ASN A 25 -9.91 -12.15 35.75
C ASN A 25 -8.78 -11.26 36.30
N ILE A 26 -8.01 -10.60 35.42
CA ILE A 26 -7.00 -9.60 35.83
C ILE A 26 -7.66 -8.49 36.65
N ALA A 27 -8.78 -7.93 36.17
CA ALA A 27 -9.46 -6.85 36.88
C ALA A 27 -9.98 -7.29 38.26
N HIS A 28 -10.45 -8.54 38.39
CA HIS A 28 -10.84 -9.12 39.68
C HIS A 28 -9.65 -9.30 40.62
N GLU A 29 -8.55 -9.90 40.16
CA GLU A 29 -7.33 -10.06 40.96
C GLU A 29 -6.78 -8.71 41.43
N VAL A 30 -6.76 -7.70 40.56
CA VAL A 30 -6.37 -6.32 40.93
C VAL A 30 -7.28 -5.78 42.04
N ARG A 31 -8.60 -5.99 41.96
CA ARG A 31 -9.53 -5.54 43.02
C ARG A 31 -9.32 -6.29 44.33
N GLU A 32 -9.01 -7.58 44.29
CA GLU A 32 -8.66 -8.37 45.47
C GLU A 32 -7.39 -7.84 46.15
N ILE A 33 -6.34 -7.55 45.36
CA ILE A 33 -5.09 -6.96 45.87
C ILE A 33 -5.33 -5.56 46.46
N LEU A 34 -6.08 -4.70 45.75
CA LEU A 34 -6.42 -3.36 46.25
C LEU A 34 -7.19 -3.44 47.58
N ALA A 35 -8.17 -4.34 47.66
CA ALA A 35 -8.95 -4.55 48.89
C ALA A 35 -8.05 -5.04 50.04
N ALA A 36 -7.12 -5.96 49.77
CA ALA A 36 -6.14 -6.43 50.76
C ALA A 36 -5.21 -5.31 51.27
N LEU A 37 -4.89 -4.35 50.41
CA LEU A 37 -4.11 -3.15 50.76
C LEU A 37 -4.98 -2.01 51.34
N GLY A 38 -6.29 -2.20 51.49
CA GLY A 38 -7.22 -1.20 52.03
C GLY A 38 -7.57 -0.05 51.08
N MET A 39 -7.30 -0.19 49.79
CA MET A 39 -7.57 0.81 48.75
C MET A 39 -8.83 0.47 47.95
N ARG A 40 -9.61 1.49 47.57
CA ARG A 40 -10.89 1.29 46.86
C ARG A 40 -10.76 1.39 45.35
N THR A 41 -9.72 2.07 44.86
CA THR A 41 -9.53 2.34 43.43
C THR A 41 -8.07 2.21 43.02
N LEU A 42 -7.82 1.88 41.74
CA LEU A 42 -6.47 1.85 41.19
C LEU A 42 -5.79 3.24 41.22
N ARG A 43 -6.60 4.31 41.22
CA ARG A 43 -6.12 5.69 41.33
C ARG A 43 -5.45 5.96 42.68
N GLU A 44 -5.97 5.39 43.77
CA GLU A 44 -5.38 5.50 45.12
C GLU A 44 -4.02 4.79 45.21
N ALA A 45 -3.81 3.73 44.44
CA ALA A 45 -2.56 2.96 44.41
C ALA A 45 -1.48 3.59 43.51
N ARG A 46 -1.85 4.45 42.55
CA ARG A 46 -0.92 4.99 41.56
C ARG A 46 0.16 5.84 42.22
N GLY A 47 1.42 5.46 42.05
CA GLY A 47 2.58 6.19 42.59
C GLY A 47 2.87 5.92 44.07
N ARG A 48 2.12 5.04 44.73
CA ARG A 48 2.34 4.62 46.13
C ARG A 48 3.48 3.62 46.27
N SER A 49 4.69 4.01 45.84
CA SER A 49 5.88 3.17 45.99
C SER A 49 6.26 2.94 47.46
N ASP A 50 5.71 3.73 48.39
CA ASP A 50 5.79 3.51 49.84
C ASP A 50 5.13 2.20 50.30
N LEU A 51 4.19 1.65 49.52
CA LEU A 51 3.56 0.34 49.81
C LEU A 51 4.40 -0.85 49.32
N LEU A 52 5.51 -0.58 48.64
CA LEU A 52 6.40 -1.58 48.06
C LEU A 52 7.71 -1.64 48.84
N HIS A 53 8.19 -2.85 49.10
CA HIS A 53 9.52 -3.08 49.64
C HIS A 53 10.14 -4.30 48.96
N LEU A 54 11.47 -4.35 48.94
CA LEU A 54 12.17 -5.54 48.47
C LEU A 54 11.96 -6.66 49.49
N LEU A 55 11.50 -7.82 49.03
CA LEU A 55 11.36 -9.01 49.85
C LEU A 55 12.74 -9.47 50.34
N ASP A 56 12.85 -9.83 51.63
CA ASP A 56 14.03 -10.50 52.16
C ASP A 56 14.11 -11.92 51.60
N HIS A 57 15.07 -12.16 50.68
CA HIS A 57 15.18 -13.40 49.92
C HIS A 57 16.65 -13.84 49.78
N PRO A 58 16.98 -15.13 49.96
CA PRO A 58 18.37 -15.62 50.02
C PRO A 58 19.13 -15.58 48.70
N SER A 59 18.45 -15.42 47.57
CA SER A 59 19.08 -15.25 46.26
C SER A 59 19.60 -13.82 46.06
N SER A 60 20.44 -13.61 45.05
CA SER A 60 20.93 -12.27 44.65
C SER A 60 19.84 -11.21 44.44
N ILE A 61 18.59 -11.60 44.18
CA ILE A 61 17.46 -10.66 44.05
C ILE A 61 17.18 -9.87 45.35
N GLY A 62 17.37 -10.47 46.53
CA GLY A 62 17.16 -9.81 47.83
C GLY A 62 18.25 -8.80 48.19
N THR A 63 19.35 -8.80 47.41
CA THR A 63 20.49 -7.87 47.59
C THR A 63 20.50 -6.72 46.59
N LEU A 64 19.49 -6.61 45.73
CA LEU A 64 19.42 -5.52 44.75
C LEU A 64 19.12 -4.19 45.44
N ASP A 65 19.85 -3.14 45.06
CA ASP A 65 19.55 -1.77 45.51
C ASP A 65 18.44 -1.15 44.67
N LEU A 66 17.19 -1.30 45.11
CA LEU A 66 16.00 -0.74 44.45
C LEU A 66 15.58 0.63 45.01
N ARG A 67 16.39 1.26 45.87
CA ARG A 67 16.00 2.51 46.57
C ARG A 67 15.58 3.63 45.62
N ARG A 68 16.26 3.77 44.47
CA ARG A 68 15.92 4.77 43.45
C ARG A 68 14.61 4.47 42.71
N MET A 69 14.25 3.21 42.54
CA MET A 69 13.01 2.79 41.88
C MET A 69 11.81 2.93 42.82
N LEU A 70 12.02 2.73 44.13
CA LEU A 70 10.99 2.84 45.17
C LEU A 70 10.86 4.26 45.75
N ALA A 71 11.73 5.19 45.36
CA ALA A 71 11.69 6.57 45.82
C ALA A 71 10.34 7.21 45.46
N VAL A 72 9.59 7.64 46.47
CA VAL A 72 8.37 8.43 46.28
C VAL A 72 8.79 9.82 45.81
N ALA A 73 8.45 10.18 44.58
CA ALA A 73 8.66 11.54 44.09
C ALA A 73 7.65 12.49 44.75
N GLU A 74 8.12 13.64 45.23
CA GLU A 74 7.21 14.71 45.65
C GLU A 74 6.44 15.21 44.42
N GLU A 75 5.11 15.33 44.55
CA GLU A 75 4.28 15.85 43.48
C GLU A 75 4.61 17.33 43.26
N PHE A 76 5.35 17.62 42.18
CA PHE A 76 5.64 18.98 41.77
C PHE A 76 4.43 19.56 41.03
N VAL A 77 3.57 20.26 41.76
CA VAL A 77 2.44 21.00 41.18
C VAL A 77 2.96 22.35 40.67
N VAL A 78 2.98 22.52 39.34
CA VAL A 78 3.24 23.83 38.74
C VAL A 78 2.03 24.73 39.04
N GLU A 79 2.21 25.80 39.82
CA GLU A 79 1.09 26.70 40.19
C GLU A 79 0.46 27.38 38.96
N ASN A 80 1.27 27.74 37.96
CA ASN A 80 0.84 28.45 36.75
C ASN A 80 1.49 27.84 35.50
N PRO A 81 1.05 26.66 35.04
CA PRO A 81 1.61 26.03 33.86
C PRO A 81 1.25 26.85 32.62
N VAL A 82 2.25 27.18 31.79
CA VAL A 82 2.03 27.78 30.47
C VAL A 82 1.95 26.65 29.44
N TYR A 83 0.75 26.37 28.95
CA TYR A 83 0.55 25.44 27.86
C TYR A 83 0.56 26.18 26.52
N MET A 84 1.27 25.63 25.55
CA MET A 84 1.14 26.06 24.16
C MET A 84 -0.09 25.37 23.58
N GLU A 85 -1.24 26.04 23.69
CA GLU A 85 -2.50 25.53 23.15
C GLU A 85 -2.41 25.35 21.64
N LYS A 86 -3.16 24.38 21.13
CA LYS A 86 -3.33 24.19 19.69
C LYS A 86 -4.04 25.41 19.09
N ASP A 87 -3.54 25.90 17.96
CA ASP A 87 -4.16 26.98 17.19
C ASP A 87 -4.56 26.48 15.81
N TYR A 88 -5.86 26.33 15.60
CA TYR A 88 -6.46 25.96 14.31
C TYR A 88 -7.25 27.10 13.69
N SER A 89 -7.06 28.35 14.16
CA SER A 89 -7.87 29.50 13.74
C SER A 89 -7.91 29.72 12.23
N VAL A 90 -6.81 29.43 11.52
CA VAL A 90 -6.74 29.51 10.06
C VAL A 90 -7.63 28.45 9.41
N ASP A 91 -7.54 27.20 9.83
CA ASP A 91 -8.36 26.09 9.33
C ASP A 91 -9.84 26.24 9.71
N ASP A 92 -10.15 26.73 10.91
CA ASP A 92 -11.52 27.00 11.34
C ASP A 92 -12.17 28.09 10.46
N ALA A 93 -11.40 29.13 10.11
CA ALA A 93 -11.85 30.18 9.19
C ALA A 93 -12.06 29.65 7.76
N PHE A 94 -11.26 28.66 7.33
CA PHE A 94 -11.46 27.96 6.07
C PHE A 94 -12.69 27.06 6.09
N ALA A 95 -12.87 26.27 7.15
CA ALA A 95 -14.01 25.38 7.34
C ALA A 95 -15.34 26.16 7.40
N ALA A 96 -15.35 27.37 7.97
CA ALA A 96 -16.53 28.24 7.98
C ALA A 96 -16.96 28.72 6.58
N GLN A 97 -16.05 28.68 5.59
CA GLN A 97 -16.32 29.02 4.19
C GLN A 97 -16.59 27.79 3.32
N PHE A 98 -16.33 26.59 3.83
CA PHE A 98 -16.53 25.35 3.10
C PHE A 98 -18.02 25.05 2.93
N ASP A 99 -18.42 24.72 1.70
CA ASP A 99 -19.67 24.03 1.43
C ASP A 99 -19.46 22.95 0.35
N ALA A 100 -20.40 22.00 0.27
CA ALA A 100 -20.35 20.88 -0.68
C ALA A 100 -20.58 21.28 -2.15
N ARG A 101 -20.62 22.59 -2.47
CA ARG A 101 -20.69 23.11 -3.84
C ARG A 101 -19.32 23.50 -4.38
N GLY A 102 -18.30 23.52 -3.52
CA GLY A 102 -16.96 23.99 -3.85
C GLY A 102 -16.78 25.45 -3.46
N ALA A 103 -15.55 25.81 -3.06
CA ALA A 103 -15.24 27.12 -2.50
C ALA A 103 -13.82 27.57 -2.86
N VAL A 104 -13.71 28.82 -3.31
CA VAL A 104 -12.43 29.53 -3.36
C VAL A 104 -12.31 30.32 -2.06
N LEU A 105 -11.40 29.90 -1.20
CA LEU A 105 -11.27 30.46 0.14
C LEU A 105 -10.52 31.78 0.10
N LYS A 106 -10.86 32.69 1.02
CA LYS A 106 -10.16 33.97 1.15
C LYS A 106 -8.65 33.76 1.34
N PRO A 107 -7.78 34.46 0.59
CA PRO A 107 -6.34 34.33 0.75
C PRO A 107 -5.84 34.75 2.14
N VAL A 108 -4.80 34.09 2.64
CA VAL A 108 -4.23 34.35 3.97
C VAL A 108 -2.71 34.46 3.91
N THR A 109 -2.15 35.49 4.54
CA THR A 109 -0.71 35.62 4.76
C THR A 109 -0.32 34.87 6.03
N LEU A 110 0.62 33.95 5.92
CA LEU A 110 1.08 33.07 6.98
C LEU A 110 2.41 33.52 7.57
N THR A 111 2.62 33.14 8.83
CA THR A 111 3.88 33.23 9.56
C THR A 111 4.29 31.85 10.05
N ASN A 112 5.54 31.70 10.50
CA ASN A 112 6.07 30.40 10.95
C ASN A 112 5.30 29.81 12.16
N GLN A 113 4.45 30.62 12.81
CA GLN A 113 3.57 30.16 13.89
C GLN A 113 2.35 29.37 13.34
N ASN A 114 1.95 29.61 12.10
CA ASN A 114 0.84 28.91 11.45
C ASN A 114 1.29 27.53 10.97
N LYS A 115 1.18 26.55 11.86
CA LYS A 115 1.52 25.14 11.60
C LYS A 115 0.31 24.38 11.08
N SER A 116 0.56 23.33 10.31
CA SER A 116 -0.46 22.37 9.84
C SER A 116 -1.60 22.97 9.02
N VAL A 117 -1.40 24.16 8.43
CA VAL A 117 -2.43 24.87 7.67
C VAL A 117 -3.00 23.98 6.57
N GLY A 118 -4.32 23.84 6.54
CA GLY A 118 -5.08 23.00 5.62
C GLY A 118 -5.33 21.59 6.13
N GLY A 119 -4.63 21.14 7.17
CA GLY A 119 -4.72 19.77 7.67
C GLY A 119 -5.95 19.50 8.52
N GLN A 120 -6.35 20.45 9.38
CA GLN A 120 -7.57 20.31 10.16
C GLN A 120 -8.79 20.38 9.23
N LEU A 121 -8.77 21.30 8.24
CA LEU A 121 -9.79 21.35 7.19
C LEU A 121 -9.91 20.02 6.43
N ALA A 122 -8.79 19.39 6.04
CA ALA A 122 -8.81 18.11 5.32
C ALA A 122 -9.52 17.00 6.12
N ILE A 123 -9.27 16.94 7.44
CA ILE A 123 -9.94 16.01 8.35
C ILE A 123 -11.42 16.32 8.46
N ASP A 124 -11.79 17.60 8.55
CA ASP A 124 -13.19 18.01 8.66
C ASP A 124 -13.97 17.77 7.37
N ILE A 125 -13.34 17.91 6.20
CA ILE A 125 -13.90 17.49 4.90
C ILE A 125 -14.17 15.99 4.91
N GLU A 126 -13.18 15.16 5.26
CA GLU A 126 -13.34 13.70 5.30
C GLU A 126 -14.47 13.29 6.28
N ARG A 127 -14.52 13.92 7.47
CA ARG A 127 -15.59 13.69 8.45
C ARG A 127 -16.95 14.09 7.89
N SER A 128 -17.04 15.23 7.24
CA SER A 128 -18.31 15.72 6.71
C SER A 128 -18.84 14.80 5.60
N LEU A 129 -17.95 14.33 4.72
CA LEU A 129 -18.31 13.45 3.61
C LEU A 129 -18.67 12.04 4.06
N ASN A 130 -17.83 11.39 4.88
CA ASN A 130 -17.94 9.95 5.16
C ASN A 130 -18.58 9.60 6.51
N TYR A 131 -18.67 10.55 7.45
CA TYR A 131 -19.36 10.34 8.73
C TYR A 131 -20.69 11.10 8.81
N GLN A 132 -20.73 12.34 8.32
CA GLN A 132 -21.95 13.16 8.33
C GLN A 132 -22.78 13.03 7.04
N ASN A 133 -22.23 12.38 6.00
CA ASN A 133 -22.88 12.12 4.72
C ASN A 133 -23.42 13.37 4.02
N ILE A 134 -22.67 14.47 4.04
CA ILE A 134 -23.06 15.68 3.30
C ILE A 134 -23.16 15.38 1.80
N GLU A 135 -24.07 16.07 1.13
CA GLU A 135 -24.30 15.98 -0.31
C GLU A 135 -24.11 17.33 -0.97
N GLY A 136 -23.67 17.31 -2.23
CA GLY A 136 -23.52 18.52 -3.03
C GLY A 136 -22.92 18.21 -4.40
N PRO A 137 -22.96 19.18 -5.33
CA PRO A 137 -22.51 18.97 -6.70
C PRO A 137 -21.00 18.73 -6.82
N ALA A 138 -20.21 19.10 -5.80
CA ALA A 138 -18.78 18.82 -5.74
C ALA A 138 -18.46 17.43 -5.16
N VAL A 139 -19.46 16.65 -4.73
CA VAL A 139 -19.27 15.36 -4.06
C VAL A 139 -19.51 14.21 -5.05
N ALA A 140 -18.55 13.29 -5.11
CA ALA A 140 -18.68 12.02 -5.83
C ALA A 140 -18.57 10.84 -4.85
N THR A 141 -19.03 9.67 -5.27
CA THR A 141 -18.92 8.42 -4.51
C THR A 141 -18.28 7.36 -5.39
N ASP A 142 -17.25 6.68 -4.89
CA ASP A 142 -16.62 5.58 -5.61
C ASP A 142 -17.40 4.26 -5.47
N GLU A 143 -16.98 3.23 -6.18
CA GLU A 143 -17.62 1.90 -6.17
C GLU A 143 -17.64 1.20 -4.79
N ARG A 144 -16.84 1.69 -3.84
CA ARG A 144 -16.73 1.16 -2.47
C ARG A 144 -17.61 1.94 -1.50
N GLY A 145 -18.28 2.99 -1.97
CA GLY A 145 -19.12 3.86 -1.17
C GLY A 145 -18.36 4.98 -0.46
N ARG A 146 -17.05 5.20 -0.72
CA ARG A 146 -16.34 6.36 -0.16
C ARG A 146 -16.77 7.61 -0.91
N ARG A 147 -17.19 8.63 -0.16
CA ARG A 147 -17.47 9.97 -0.67
C ARG A 147 -16.20 10.81 -0.68
N TYR A 148 -15.97 11.53 -1.77
CA TYR A 148 -14.80 12.39 -1.98
C TYR A 148 -15.20 13.66 -2.75
N LEU A 149 -14.37 14.71 -2.67
CA LEU A 149 -14.60 15.91 -3.47
C LEU A 149 -14.01 15.75 -4.87
N LEU A 150 -14.72 16.25 -5.88
CA LEU A 150 -14.23 16.37 -7.25
C LEU A 150 -12.95 17.22 -7.28
N PRO A 151 -12.05 17.02 -8.26
CA PRO A 151 -10.84 17.82 -8.40
C PRO A 151 -11.12 19.33 -8.35
N GLU A 152 -10.24 20.07 -7.68
CA GLU A 152 -10.29 21.54 -7.58
C GLU A 152 -11.54 22.13 -6.92
N SER A 153 -12.28 21.33 -6.14
CA SER A 153 -13.45 21.80 -5.40
C SER A 153 -13.12 22.86 -4.34
N ILE A 154 -11.95 22.77 -3.69
CA ILE A 154 -11.54 23.69 -2.61
C ILE A 154 -10.20 24.32 -2.95
N ALA A 155 -10.21 25.60 -3.28
CA ALA A 155 -9.01 26.36 -3.60
C ALA A 155 -8.57 27.24 -2.43
N ILE A 156 -7.35 27.03 -1.96
CA ILE A 156 -6.73 27.73 -0.84
C ILE A 156 -5.49 28.45 -1.37
N THR A 157 -5.44 29.77 -1.22
CA THR A 157 -4.26 30.57 -1.59
C THR A 157 -3.64 31.17 -0.34
N THR A 158 -2.34 30.97 -0.15
CA THR A 158 -1.61 31.57 0.98
C THR A 158 -0.29 32.18 0.55
N THR A 159 0.23 33.10 1.35
CA THR A 159 1.54 33.75 1.12
C THR A 159 2.36 33.81 2.40
N GLY A 160 3.64 34.21 2.33
CA GLY A 160 4.48 34.45 3.50
C GLY A 160 5.37 33.27 3.87
N SER A 161 5.48 32.95 5.16
CA SER A 161 6.33 31.84 5.62
C SER A 161 5.49 30.88 6.44
N ALA A 162 5.00 29.80 5.85
CA ALA A 162 4.20 28.80 6.55
C ALA A 162 5.04 28.00 7.56
N GLY A 163 4.43 27.66 8.70
CA GLY A 163 5.03 26.78 9.70
C GLY A 163 5.16 25.34 9.22
N GLN A 164 5.46 24.44 10.16
CA GLN A 164 5.62 23.02 9.89
C GLN A 164 4.32 22.38 9.39
N SER A 165 4.43 21.33 8.58
CA SER A 165 3.33 20.46 8.15
C SER A 165 2.26 21.14 7.29
N TYR A 166 2.62 22.15 6.49
CA TYR A 166 1.69 22.77 5.53
C TYR A 166 1.06 21.73 4.60
N GLY A 167 -0.27 21.71 4.51
CA GLY A 167 -1.01 20.75 3.69
C GLY A 167 -0.91 19.29 4.16
N VAL A 168 -0.62 19.05 5.45
CA VAL A 168 -0.69 17.70 6.04
C VAL A 168 -2.08 17.09 5.81
N PHE A 169 -2.17 15.83 5.43
CA PHE A 169 -3.43 15.14 5.10
C PHE A 169 -4.24 15.73 3.94
N CYS A 170 -3.64 16.57 3.09
CA CYS A 170 -4.32 17.12 1.90
C CYS A 170 -5.11 16.00 1.19
N ASN A 171 -6.40 16.26 0.99
CA ASN A 171 -7.39 15.28 0.57
C ASN A 171 -7.91 15.61 -0.83
N ASP A 172 -8.65 14.67 -1.41
CA ASP A 172 -9.27 14.81 -2.73
C ASP A 172 -10.04 16.13 -2.85
N GLY A 173 -9.90 16.77 -4.02
CA GLY A 173 -10.53 18.05 -4.35
C GLY A 173 -9.91 19.30 -3.71
N MET A 174 -8.95 19.17 -2.80
CA MET A 174 -8.24 20.32 -2.24
C MET A 174 -7.09 20.78 -3.14
N VAL A 175 -6.94 22.10 -3.29
CA VAL A 175 -5.85 22.74 -4.03
C VAL A 175 -5.25 23.84 -3.16
N LEU A 176 -4.03 23.64 -2.67
CA LEU A 176 -3.29 24.59 -1.86
C LEU A 176 -2.20 25.23 -2.72
N THR A 177 -2.30 26.54 -2.96
CA THR A 177 -1.27 27.33 -3.65
C THR A 177 -0.62 28.30 -2.68
N HIS A 178 0.65 28.06 -2.35
CA HIS A 178 1.45 28.90 -1.48
C HIS A 178 2.47 29.69 -2.29
N THR A 179 2.61 31.00 -2.04
CA THR A 179 3.73 31.81 -2.55
C THR A 179 4.58 32.26 -1.39
N GLY A 180 5.78 31.70 -1.25
CA GLY A 180 6.59 31.90 -0.05
C GLY A 180 7.42 30.68 0.34
N THR A 181 7.70 30.55 1.64
CA THR A 181 8.44 29.42 2.20
C THR A 181 7.57 28.58 3.13
N CYS A 182 7.83 27.28 3.20
CA CYS A 182 7.22 26.38 4.16
C CYS A 182 8.31 25.67 4.97
N ASN A 183 8.06 25.43 6.25
CA ASN A 183 8.97 24.60 7.05
C ASN A 183 8.75 23.10 6.76
N ASP A 184 9.37 22.24 7.58
CA ASP A 184 9.36 20.79 7.42
C ASP A 184 7.97 20.18 7.31
N GLY A 185 7.85 19.09 6.54
CA GLY A 185 6.66 18.23 6.51
C GLY A 185 5.56 18.66 5.54
N VAL A 186 5.88 19.45 4.51
CA VAL A 186 4.90 19.83 3.47
C VAL A 186 4.24 18.59 2.87
N GLY A 187 2.91 18.55 2.85
CA GLY A 187 2.17 17.41 2.28
C GLY A 187 2.39 16.08 3.01
N LYS A 188 2.85 16.10 4.27
CA LYS A 188 2.97 14.89 5.08
C LYS A 188 1.64 14.14 5.10
N SER A 189 1.69 12.82 4.85
CA SER A 189 0.50 11.97 4.81
C SER A 189 -0.60 12.46 3.86
N ALA A 190 -0.27 13.24 2.82
CA ALA A 190 -1.24 13.62 1.80
C ALA A 190 -1.83 12.37 1.13
N CYS A 191 -3.14 12.39 0.90
CA CYS A 191 -3.90 11.30 0.32
C CYS A 191 -4.69 11.71 -0.93
N GLY A 192 -4.59 12.97 -1.36
CA GLY A 192 -5.25 13.47 -2.55
C GLY A 192 -4.94 14.95 -2.76
N GLY A 193 -5.64 15.56 -3.70
CA GLY A 193 -5.53 17.00 -3.97
C GLY A 193 -4.17 17.42 -4.53
N THR A 194 -3.93 18.73 -4.55
CA THR A 194 -2.70 19.33 -5.10
C THR A 194 -2.15 20.38 -4.15
N ILE A 195 -0.85 20.31 -3.86
CA ILE A 195 -0.10 21.34 -3.14
C ILE A 195 0.91 21.94 -4.11
N THR A 196 0.95 23.27 -4.18
CA THR A 196 1.89 24.01 -5.03
C THR A 196 2.59 25.06 -4.19
N VAL A 197 3.91 25.08 -4.22
CA VAL A 197 4.75 26.09 -3.56
C VAL A 197 5.51 26.87 -4.64
N ARG A 198 5.20 28.15 -4.77
CA ARG A 198 5.79 29.08 -5.73
C ARG A 198 6.85 29.94 -5.06
N SER A 199 7.90 30.25 -5.80
CA SER A 199 8.94 31.16 -5.34
C SER A 199 8.38 32.58 -5.23
N PRO A 200 8.60 33.29 -4.11
CA PRO A 200 8.26 34.71 -4.01
C PRO A 200 9.26 35.62 -4.75
N GLY A 201 10.29 35.05 -5.40
CA GLY A 201 11.43 35.78 -5.95
C GLY A 201 12.52 36.07 -4.92
N GLY A 202 13.66 36.60 -5.37
CA GLY A 202 14.77 37.01 -4.51
C GLY A 202 15.71 35.89 -4.03
N GLY A 203 15.48 34.64 -4.44
CA GLY A 203 16.42 33.54 -4.23
C GLY A 203 17.65 33.63 -5.14
N SER A 204 18.74 32.99 -4.75
CA SER A 204 19.94 32.81 -5.57
C SER A 204 19.77 31.62 -6.53
N SER A 205 20.38 31.71 -7.72
CA SER A 205 20.46 30.61 -8.69
C SER A 205 21.49 29.55 -8.31
N GLU A 206 22.35 29.84 -7.33
CA GLU A 206 23.32 28.87 -6.81
C GLU A 206 22.61 27.69 -6.11
N PRO A 207 23.22 26.49 -6.09
CA PRO A 207 22.76 25.38 -5.26
C PRO A 207 22.55 25.81 -3.80
N GLY A 208 21.39 25.49 -3.21
CA GLY A 208 21.00 25.97 -1.87
C GLY A 208 20.43 27.40 -1.84
N GLY A 209 20.45 28.10 -2.96
CA GLY A 209 20.09 29.52 -3.07
C GLY A 209 18.58 29.82 -3.08
N ASN A 210 17.74 28.82 -3.32
CA ASN A 210 16.28 28.95 -3.43
C ASN A 210 15.56 27.79 -2.71
N VAL A 211 15.86 27.57 -1.43
CA VAL A 211 15.15 26.56 -0.60
C VAL A 211 13.79 27.11 -0.17
N LEU A 212 12.71 26.50 -0.68
CA LEU A 212 11.35 26.92 -0.39
C LEU A 212 10.64 26.05 0.63
N ILE A 213 11.00 24.77 0.72
CA ILE A 213 10.39 23.85 1.67
C ILE A 213 11.44 23.12 2.51
N GLY A 214 11.10 22.83 3.77
CA GLY A 214 11.97 22.12 4.69
C GLY A 214 12.10 20.61 4.39
N ASN A 215 12.48 19.87 5.42
CA ASN A 215 12.72 18.44 5.38
C ASN A 215 11.41 17.62 5.39
N PHE A 216 11.49 16.33 5.08
CA PHE A 216 10.38 15.36 5.26
C PHE A 216 9.09 15.72 4.51
N ALA A 217 9.17 16.46 3.41
CA ALA A 217 8.03 16.69 2.54
C ALA A 217 7.50 15.36 1.97
N LEU A 218 6.18 15.21 1.89
CA LEU A 218 5.46 13.99 1.48
C LEU A 218 5.75 12.75 2.34
N PHE A 219 6.17 12.93 3.60
CA PHE A 219 6.43 11.80 4.47
C PHE A 219 5.19 10.91 4.59
N GLY A 220 5.28 9.68 4.07
CA GLY A 220 4.20 8.70 4.11
C GLY A 220 2.96 9.07 3.29
N ALA A 221 3.09 9.95 2.30
CA ALA A 221 1.99 10.30 1.42
C ALA A 221 1.52 9.08 0.61
N SER A 222 0.21 8.95 0.42
CA SER A 222 -0.44 7.82 -0.25
C SER A 222 -1.17 8.20 -1.53
N GLY A 223 -1.23 9.50 -1.85
CA GLY A 223 -1.83 10.06 -3.06
C GLY A 223 -1.62 11.57 -3.15
N GLY A 224 -2.20 12.19 -4.17
CA GLY A 224 -2.13 13.63 -4.43
C GLY A 224 -0.86 14.08 -5.16
N ARG A 225 -0.75 15.39 -5.34
CA ARG A 225 0.33 16.04 -6.10
C ARG A 225 1.05 17.12 -5.28
N LEU A 226 2.37 17.25 -5.46
CA LEU A 226 3.18 18.34 -4.91
C LEU A 226 4.10 18.95 -5.98
N PHE A 227 3.97 20.25 -6.22
CA PHE A 227 4.85 20.99 -7.12
C PHE A 227 5.60 22.09 -6.36
N VAL A 228 6.92 22.12 -6.48
CA VAL A 228 7.78 23.03 -5.69
C VAL A 228 8.70 23.79 -6.64
N GLN A 229 8.47 25.08 -6.81
CA GLN A 229 9.25 25.98 -7.67
C GLN A 229 10.57 26.42 -7.02
N GLY A 230 11.30 25.45 -6.48
CA GLY A 230 12.51 25.68 -5.72
C GLY A 230 13.00 24.39 -5.07
N GLN A 231 13.94 24.53 -4.14
CA GLN A 231 14.58 23.40 -3.50
C GLN A 231 13.84 22.98 -2.23
N ALA A 232 13.90 21.68 -1.94
CA ALA A 232 13.48 21.07 -0.70
C ALA A 232 14.69 20.70 0.16
N GLY A 233 14.45 20.56 1.47
CA GLY A 233 15.43 19.99 2.40
C GLY A 233 15.66 18.49 2.19
N ASP A 234 16.16 17.84 3.24
CA ASP A 234 16.45 16.41 3.27
C ASP A 234 15.17 15.56 3.32
N ARG A 235 15.30 14.30 2.88
CA ARG A 235 14.26 13.26 2.96
C ARG A 235 12.97 13.67 2.26
N PHE A 236 13.09 14.35 1.13
CA PHE A 236 11.97 14.61 0.24
C PHE A 236 11.37 13.28 -0.26
N ALA A 237 10.06 13.13 -0.15
CA ALA A 237 9.30 11.94 -0.54
C ALA A 237 9.71 10.65 0.21
N VAL A 238 10.18 10.77 1.46
CA VAL A 238 10.46 9.61 2.31
C VAL A 238 9.20 8.80 2.58
N ARG A 239 9.26 7.48 2.39
CA ARG A 239 8.11 6.57 2.48
C ARG A 239 6.92 6.98 1.60
N ASN A 240 7.14 7.75 0.54
CA ASN A 240 6.09 8.02 -0.43
C ASN A 240 5.56 6.69 -0.99
N SER A 241 4.24 6.57 -0.95
CA SER A 241 3.52 5.34 -1.27
C SER A 241 2.40 5.60 -2.27
N GLY A 242 2.41 6.75 -2.97
CA GLY A 242 1.45 7.04 -4.02
C GLY A 242 1.35 8.48 -4.52
N ALA A 243 2.00 9.44 -3.85
CA ALA A 243 1.98 10.83 -4.28
C ALA A 243 2.88 11.06 -5.50
N THR A 244 2.50 12.07 -6.28
CA THR A 244 3.27 12.56 -7.42
C THR A 244 3.92 13.88 -7.08
N ALA A 245 5.19 14.07 -7.42
CA ALA A 245 5.90 15.28 -7.03
C ALA A 245 6.89 15.78 -8.08
N VAL A 246 7.01 17.10 -8.20
CA VAL A 246 8.08 17.75 -8.95
C VAL A 246 8.73 18.84 -8.11
N VAL A 247 10.06 18.85 -8.09
CA VAL A 247 10.89 19.74 -7.27
C VAL A 247 12.13 20.18 -8.04
N GLU A 248 12.66 21.37 -7.74
CA GLU A 248 13.80 21.98 -8.46
C GLU A 248 15.14 21.82 -7.72
N GLY A 249 15.21 20.86 -6.81
CA GLY A 249 16.40 20.45 -6.09
C GLY A 249 16.04 19.91 -4.70
N THR A 250 16.86 19.01 -4.16
CA THR A 250 16.62 18.39 -2.87
C THR A 250 17.91 18.25 -2.07
N GLY A 251 17.78 18.13 -0.75
CA GLY A 251 18.87 17.71 0.13
C GLY A 251 19.23 16.23 -0.02
N GLU A 252 19.71 15.63 1.07
CA GLU A 252 20.08 14.23 1.16
C GLU A 252 18.83 13.32 1.28
N PHE A 253 18.99 12.03 0.95
CA PHE A 253 17.99 10.97 1.13
C PHE A 253 16.68 11.19 0.35
N LEU A 254 16.76 11.74 -0.87
CA LEU A 254 15.64 11.82 -1.81
C LEU A 254 15.02 10.43 -2.04
N CYS A 255 13.69 10.31 -1.89
CA CYS A 255 12.92 9.08 -2.10
C CYS A 255 13.35 7.88 -1.22
N GLU A 256 13.88 8.16 -0.02
CA GLU A 256 14.21 7.11 0.95
C GLU A 256 12.96 6.28 1.32
N TYR A 257 13.06 4.95 1.29
CA TYR A 257 11.97 4.00 1.57
C TYR A 257 10.69 4.21 0.72
N MET A 258 10.79 4.84 -0.44
CA MET A 258 9.66 5.01 -1.35
C MET A 258 9.16 3.64 -1.86
N THR A 259 7.84 3.44 -1.82
CA THR A 259 7.19 2.16 -2.20
C THR A 259 6.26 2.30 -3.40
N ASN A 260 5.79 3.52 -3.69
CA ASN A 260 5.00 3.83 -4.89
C ASN A 260 4.95 5.36 -5.11
N GLY A 261 4.37 5.79 -6.23
CA GLY A 261 4.29 7.19 -6.66
C GLY A 261 5.32 7.53 -7.73
N ALA A 262 5.34 8.79 -8.14
CA ALA A 262 6.25 9.31 -9.16
C ALA A 262 6.89 10.62 -8.70
N VAL A 263 8.22 10.71 -8.70
CA VAL A 263 8.94 11.93 -8.30
C VAL A 263 9.84 12.36 -9.44
N LEU A 264 9.80 13.63 -9.81
CA LEU A 264 10.75 14.24 -10.74
C LEU A 264 11.53 15.33 -10.00
N ASN A 265 12.85 15.21 -9.95
CA ASN A 265 13.72 16.29 -9.52
C ASN A 265 14.44 16.89 -10.73
N ILE A 266 14.28 18.19 -10.94
CA ILE A 266 14.93 18.94 -12.04
C ILE A 266 16.13 19.76 -11.58
N GLY A 267 16.58 19.63 -10.33
CA GLY A 267 17.78 20.30 -9.83
C GLY A 267 18.71 19.42 -9.03
N ASP A 268 19.47 20.04 -8.14
CA ASP A 268 20.51 19.36 -7.36
C ASP A 268 19.94 18.30 -6.43
N PHE A 269 20.80 17.38 -6.00
CA PHE A 269 20.45 16.30 -5.08
C PHE A 269 21.65 15.94 -4.20
N GLY A 270 21.37 15.58 -2.96
CA GLY A 270 22.33 15.08 -1.98
C GLY A 270 22.63 13.59 -2.11
N LYS A 271 23.32 13.04 -1.11
CA LYS A 271 23.66 11.60 -1.03
C LYS A 271 22.47 10.77 -0.55
N GLY A 272 22.53 9.45 -0.71
CA GLY A 272 21.52 8.52 -0.19
C GLY A 272 20.23 8.49 -1.01
N VAL A 273 20.29 8.90 -2.27
CA VAL A 273 19.13 8.89 -3.17
C VAL A 273 18.59 7.46 -3.32
N ALA A 274 17.28 7.31 -3.22
CA ALA A 274 16.53 6.06 -3.33
C ALA A 274 16.96 4.96 -2.34
N ASN A 275 17.52 5.33 -1.18
CA ASN A 275 17.90 4.35 -0.17
C ASN A 275 16.69 3.60 0.38
N GLY A 276 16.67 2.27 0.26
CA GLY A 276 15.54 1.43 0.66
C GLY A 276 14.30 1.56 -0.23
N MET A 277 14.42 2.18 -1.41
CA MET A 277 13.31 2.32 -2.37
C MET A 277 12.92 0.97 -2.98
N SER A 278 11.69 0.54 -2.74
CA SER A 278 11.16 -0.76 -3.18
C SER A 278 10.09 -0.67 -4.26
N GLY A 279 9.62 0.53 -4.62
CA GLY A 279 8.67 0.74 -5.70
C GLY A 279 8.39 2.21 -6.01
N GLY A 280 7.60 2.43 -7.07
CA GLY A 280 7.44 3.75 -7.69
C GLY A 280 8.62 4.11 -8.60
N PHE A 281 8.60 5.33 -9.14
CA PHE A 281 9.63 5.81 -10.06
C PHE A 281 10.15 7.20 -9.67
N LEU A 282 11.47 7.34 -9.58
CA LEU A 282 12.15 8.62 -9.44
C LEU A 282 12.83 8.96 -10.77
N TYR A 283 12.58 10.16 -11.26
CA TYR A 283 13.23 10.77 -12.41
C TYR A 283 14.16 11.88 -11.92
N GLN A 284 15.36 11.94 -12.47
CA GLN A 284 16.37 12.91 -12.11
C GLN A 284 16.95 13.53 -13.38
N TYR A 285 16.92 14.86 -13.45
CA TYR A 285 17.73 15.62 -14.39
C TYR A 285 19.17 15.70 -13.85
N ASP A 286 20.12 15.04 -14.49
CA ASP A 286 21.51 14.88 -14.05
C ASP A 286 22.49 15.30 -15.15
N PRO A 287 22.59 16.61 -15.48
CA PRO A 287 23.48 17.09 -16.54
C PRO A 287 24.96 16.84 -16.26
N HIS A 288 25.32 16.55 -15.01
CA HIS A 288 26.69 16.33 -14.56
C HIS A 288 27.03 14.85 -14.30
N GLY A 289 26.10 13.92 -14.52
CA GLY A 289 26.31 12.49 -14.31
C GLY A 289 26.69 12.11 -12.88
N GLN A 290 26.17 12.83 -11.88
CA GLN A 290 26.52 12.64 -10.46
C GLN A 290 25.70 11.54 -9.77
N LEU A 291 24.52 11.20 -10.27
CA LEU A 291 23.57 10.29 -9.62
C LEU A 291 24.19 8.91 -9.28
N PRO A 292 24.97 8.26 -10.16
CA PRO A 292 25.59 6.98 -9.83
C PRO A 292 26.48 7.02 -8.58
N SER A 293 27.04 8.17 -8.20
CA SER A 293 27.88 8.28 -6.99
C SER A 293 27.08 8.57 -5.70
N LYS A 294 25.79 8.94 -5.83
CA LYS A 294 24.93 9.39 -4.72
C LYS A 294 23.73 8.48 -4.45
N VAL A 295 23.46 7.53 -5.34
CA VAL A 295 22.32 6.59 -5.27
C VAL A 295 22.65 5.33 -4.46
N SER A 296 21.63 4.74 -3.84
CA SER A 296 21.72 3.41 -3.21
C SER A 296 21.59 2.29 -4.25
N HIS A 297 22.73 1.80 -4.73
CA HIS A 297 22.79 0.71 -5.73
C HIS A 297 22.21 -0.62 -5.26
N ASP A 298 22.12 -0.83 -3.95
CA ASP A 298 21.49 -2.02 -3.37
C ASP A 298 19.96 -1.99 -3.54
N SER A 299 19.38 -0.79 -3.71
CA SER A 299 17.94 -0.59 -3.81
C SER A 299 17.46 -0.43 -5.25
N VAL A 300 18.24 0.27 -6.08
CA VAL A 300 17.81 0.66 -7.43
C VAL A 300 18.89 0.46 -8.50
N LEU A 301 18.44 0.38 -9.75
CA LEU A 301 19.23 0.60 -10.96
C LEU A 301 18.98 2.02 -11.47
N VAL A 302 19.98 2.62 -12.12
CA VAL A 302 19.85 3.92 -12.79
C VAL A 302 19.94 3.68 -14.29
N LEU A 303 18.92 4.11 -15.03
CA LEU A 303 18.78 3.90 -16.47
C LEU A 303 18.38 5.22 -17.15
N PRO A 304 18.84 5.48 -18.39
CA PRO A 304 18.42 6.67 -19.11
C PRO A 304 16.94 6.56 -19.52
N ILE A 305 16.20 7.67 -19.49
CA ILE A 305 14.79 7.64 -19.91
C ILE A 305 14.63 7.36 -21.41
N THR A 306 15.66 7.63 -22.21
CA THR A 306 15.67 7.44 -23.66
C THR A 306 15.54 5.98 -24.08
N ASP A 307 15.90 5.05 -23.21
CA ASP A 307 15.82 3.61 -23.47
C ASP A 307 14.43 3.05 -23.13
N ALA A 308 13.54 3.86 -22.56
CA ALA A 308 12.21 3.46 -22.14
C ALA A 308 11.16 4.54 -22.50
N PRO A 309 10.49 4.44 -23.66
CA PRO A 309 9.59 5.48 -24.17
C PRO A 309 8.48 5.91 -23.20
N PHE A 310 7.96 4.99 -22.38
CA PHE A 310 6.93 5.33 -21.39
C PHE A 310 7.48 6.09 -20.18
N HIS A 311 8.75 5.87 -19.81
CA HIS A 311 9.44 6.66 -18.80
C HIS A 311 9.76 8.06 -19.31
N GLU A 312 10.15 8.18 -20.59
CA GLU A 312 10.30 9.48 -21.25
C GLU A 312 8.98 10.27 -21.24
N ALA A 313 7.89 9.64 -21.66
CA ALA A 313 6.57 10.27 -21.65
C ALA A 313 6.13 10.67 -20.22
N ALA A 314 6.38 9.82 -19.22
CA ALA A 314 6.08 10.13 -17.83
C ALA A 314 6.86 11.34 -17.31
N ALA A 315 8.17 11.40 -17.54
CA ALA A 315 8.99 12.54 -17.12
C ALA A 315 8.54 13.85 -17.80
N HIS A 316 8.22 13.79 -19.09
CA HIS A 316 7.71 14.94 -19.85
C HIS A 316 6.36 15.44 -19.29
N ILE A 317 5.41 14.54 -19.00
CA ILE A 317 4.12 14.87 -18.40
C ILE A 317 4.29 15.53 -17.02
N LEU A 318 5.15 14.98 -16.17
CA LEU A 318 5.44 15.55 -14.84
C LEU A 318 5.98 16.97 -14.96
N LEU A 319 6.91 17.19 -15.89
CA LEU A 319 7.48 18.50 -16.15
C LEU A 319 6.44 19.51 -16.65
N GLN A 320 5.54 19.10 -17.55
CA GLN A 320 4.42 19.92 -18.01
C GLN A 320 3.48 20.32 -16.87
N TRP A 321 3.13 19.37 -15.99
CA TRP A 321 2.31 19.65 -14.82
C TRP A 321 2.98 20.62 -13.86
N HIS A 322 4.29 20.48 -13.64
CA HIS A 322 5.06 21.39 -12.81
C HIS A 322 5.03 22.82 -13.34
N VAL A 323 5.27 23.00 -14.65
CA VAL A 323 5.23 24.32 -15.30
C VAL A 323 3.82 24.92 -15.23
N ALA A 324 2.78 24.13 -15.50
CA ALA A 324 1.40 24.59 -15.40
C ALA A 324 1.03 25.03 -13.97
N ALA A 325 1.48 24.30 -12.95
CA ALA A 325 1.17 24.61 -11.56
C ALA A 325 1.98 25.81 -11.02
N THR A 326 3.26 25.93 -11.40
CA THR A 326 4.21 26.86 -10.76
C THR A 326 4.59 28.06 -11.60
N GLY A 327 4.49 27.97 -12.93
CA GLY A 327 5.11 28.95 -13.84
C GLY A 327 6.64 28.88 -13.82
N SER A 328 7.24 27.74 -13.48
CA SER A 328 8.70 27.55 -13.40
C SER A 328 9.41 27.92 -14.70
N THR A 329 10.31 28.90 -14.64
CA THR A 329 11.18 29.27 -15.76
C THR A 329 12.20 28.17 -16.07
N LYS A 330 12.70 27.49 -15.04
CA LYS A 330 13.61 26.34 -15.19
C LYS A 330 12.91 25.16 -15.85
N GLY A 331 11.70 24.85 -15.41
CA GLY A 331 10.88 23.81 -16.02
C GLY A 331 10.54 24.13 -17.48
N GLN A 332 10.19 25.39 -17.76
CA GLN A 332 9.90 25.85 -19.13
C GLN A 332 11.12 25.71 -20.04
N ALA A 333 12.32 26.11 -19.58
CA ALA A 333 13.54 25.99 -20.36
C ALA A 333 13.86 24.52 -20.73
N LEU A 334 13.60 23.57 -19.82
CA LEU A 334 13.76 22.14 -20.09
C LEU A 334 12.71 21.60 -21.09
N LEU A 335 11.50 22.15 -21.10
CA LEU A 335 10.49 21.80 -22.10
C LEU A 335 10.85 22.37 -23.48
N ASP A 336 11.33 23.61 -23.53
CA ASP A 336 11.69 24.29 -24.77
C ASP A 336 12.87 23.59 -25.48
N ASP A 337 13.82 23.03 -24.71
CA ASP A 337 14.96 22.23 -25.21
C ASP A 337 14.86 20.76 -24.79
N TRP A 338 13.64 20.19 -24.86
CA TRP A 338 13.39 18.82 -24.39
C TRP A 338 14.31 17.77 -25.02
N GLN A 339 14.64 17.94 -26.31
CA GLN A 339 15.46 16.97 -27.04
C GLN A 339 16.88 16.85 -26.48
N SER A 340 17.43 17.93 -25.94
CA SER A 340 18.71 17.89 -25.23
C SER A 340 18.50 17.47 -23.78
N ALA A 341 17.46 18.00 -23.12
CA ALA A 341 17.18 17.71 -21.71
C ALA A 341 16.97 16.22 -21.41
N ARG A 342 16.28 15.49 -22.31
CA ARG A 342 16.02 14.04 -22.17
C ARG A 342 17.28 13.19 -22.08
N ASP A 343 18.37 13.61 -22.75
CA ASP A 343 19.64 12.87 -22.76
C ASP A 343 20.37 12.97 -21.43
N HIS A 344 20.02 13.99 -20.62
CA HIS A 344 20.51 14.19 -19.27
C HIS A 344 19.50 13.73 -18.20
N MET A 345 18.36 13.14 -18.60
CA MET A 345 17.39 12.58 -17.67
C MET A 345 17.58 11.07 -17.50
N VAL A 346 17.54 10.65 -16.25
CA VAL A 346 17.59 9.24 -15.86
C VAL A 346 16.39 8.92 -14.97
N TYR A 347 16.02 7.64 -14.93
CA TYR A 347 15.06 7.13 -13.97
C TYR A 347 15.70 6.05 -13.09
N THR A 348 15.16 5.88 -11.88
CA THR A 348 15.52 4.77 -11.01
C THR A 348 14.52 3.64 -11.16
N MET A 349 15.03 2.43 -11.37
CA MET A 349 14.26 1.19 -11.36
C MET A 349 14.53 0.47 -10.05
N SER A 350 13.51 0.28 -9.20
CA SER A 350 13.68 -0.52 -7.99
C SER A 350 14.02 -1.96 -8.33
N ARG A 351 15.07 -2.50 -7.72
CA ARG A 351 15.46 -3.90 -7.88
C ARG A 351 14.35 -4.84 -7.40
N ALA A 352 13.69 -4.48 -6.30
CA ALA A 352 12.58 -5.26 -5.76
C ALA A 352 11.42 -5.33 -6.76
N LEU A 353 11.03 -4.20 -7.36
CA LEU A 353 9.99 -4.15 -8.38
C LEU A 353 10.36 -4.95 -9.63
N LEU A 354 11.59 -4.77 -10.12
CA LEU A 354 12.12 -5.48 -11.29
C LEU A 354 12.12 -7.00 -11.06
N GLN A 355 12.72 -7.47 -9.97
CA GLN A 355 12.76 -8.89 -9.60
C GLN A 355 11.37 -9.47 -9.34
N TYR A 356 10.40 -8.63 -8.98
CA TYR A 356 9.04 -9.07 -8.73
C TYR A 356 8.22 -9.20 -10.01
N GLN A 357 8.37 -8.29 -10.97
CA GLN A 357 7.42 -8.15 -12.10
C GLN A 357 8.02 -8.39 -13.49
N ASP A 358 9.34 -8.44 -13.64
CA ASP A 358 9.98 -8.65 -14.94
C ASP A 358 10.34 -10.13 -15.16
N SER A 359 9.88 -10.71 -16.27
CA SER A 359 10.08 -12.13 -16.57
C SER A 359 11.54 -12.53 -16.74
N ASP A 360 12.41 -11.65 -17.26
CA ASP A 360 13.85 -11.94 -17.39
C ASP A 360 14.53 -11.95 -16.02
N ALA A 361 14.20 -10.99 -15.17
CA ALA A 361 14.75 -10.91 -13.83
C ALA A 361 14.30 -12.10 -12.96
N ILE A 362 13.04 -12.53 -13.10
CA ILE A 362 12.51 -13.72 -12.43
C ILE A 362 13.25 -14.98 -12.89
N LEU A 363 13.45 -15.13 -14.20
CA LEU A 363 14.15 -16.28 -14.79
C LEU A 363 15.61 -16.36 -14.31
N GLN A 364 16.30 -15.23 -14.25
CA GLN A 364 17.68 -15.17 -13.74
C GLN A 364 17.78 -15.46 -12.24
N GLY A 365 16.75 -15.12 -11.47
CA GLY A 365 16.76 -15.22 -10.01
C GLY A 365 16.23 -16.53 -9.43
N LYS A 366 15.63 -17.42 -10.24
CA LYS A 366 14.97 -18.63 -9.76
C LYS A 366 15.34 -19.87 -10.55
N THR A 367 15.40 -20.99 -9.84
CA THR A 367 15.51 -22.32 -10.44
C THR A 367 14.16 -22.78 -11.00
N ARG A 368 14.17 -23.69 -11.98
CA ARG A 368 12.96 -24.34 -12.50
C ARG A 368 12.07 -24.89 -11.38
N LYS A 369 12.67 -25.50 -10.36
CA LYS A 369 11.92 -26.03 -9.21
C LYS A 369 11.14 -24.93 -8.49
N GLU A 370 11.79 -23.80 -8.21
CA GLU A 370 11.13 -22.67 -7.53
C GLU A 370 10.03 -22.05 -8.39
N LEU A 371 10.23 -21.95 -9.71
CA LEU A 371 9.20 -21.48 -10.65
C LEU A 371 7.97 -22.41 -10.63
N LEU A 372 8.18 -23.71 -10.76
CA LEU A 372 7.11 -24.71 -10.69
C LEU A 372 6.41 -24.69 -9.32
N ASP A 373 7.16 -24.67 -8.23
CA ASP A 373 6.61 -24.66 -6.87
C ASP A 373 5.72 -23.43 -6.64
N GLU A 374 6.15 -22.23 -7.06
CA GLU A 374 5.36 -21.00 -6.95
C GLU A 374 4.10 -21.03 -7.82
N LEU A 375 4.23 -21.34 -9.11
CA LEU A 375 3.09 -21.29 -10.03
C LEU A 375 2.05 -22.37 -9.69
N THR A 376 2.47 -23.58 -9.30
CA THR A 376 1.54 -24.63 -8.84
C THR A 376 0.81 -24.24 -7.55
N ALA A 377 1.50 -23.59 -6.61
CA ALA A 377 0.87 -23.06 -5.40
C ALA A 377 -0.17 -21.98 -5.72
N ALA A 378 0.16 -21.06 -6.63
CA ALA A 378 -0.75 -20.01 -7.08
C ALA A 378 -1.99 -20.58 -7.78
N LEU A 379 -1.81 -21.51 -8.72
CA LEU A 379 -2.91 -22.16 -9.44
C LEU A 379 -3.84 -22.93 -8.49
N ALA A 380 -3.28 -23.77 -7.62
CA ALA A 380 -4.07 -24.55 -6.66
C ALA A 380 -4.83 -23.64 -5.67
N GLY A 381 -4.15 -22.64 -5.12
CA GLY A 381 -4.75 -21.66 -4.20
C GLY A 381 -5.89 -20.88 -4.86
N TYR A 382 -5.68 -20.40 -6.09
CA TYR A 382 -6.72 -19.71 -6.87
C TYR A 382 -7.99 -20.56 -7.02
N GLN A 383 -7.85 -21.83 -7.40
CA GLN A 383 -9.00 -22.71 -7.64
C GLN A 383 -9.79 -23.00 -6.35
N VAL A 384 -9.10 -23.25 -5.23
CA VAL A 384 -9.76 -23.45 -3.93
C VAL A 384 -10.44 -22.16 -3.45
N HIS A 385 -9.74 -21.03 -3.52
CA HIS A 385 -10.26 -19.74 -3.07
C HIS A 385 -11.51 -19.32 -3.84
N LYS A 386 -11.48 -19.44 -5.18
CA LYS A 386 -12.64 -19.20 -6.05
C LYS A 386 -13.85 -20.04 -5.64
N PHE A 387 -13.65 -21.33 -5.37
CA PHE A 387 -14.72 -22.22 -4.94
C PHE A 387 -15.22 -21.90 -3.52
N LYS A 388 -14.33 -21.52 -2.61
CA LYS A 388 -14.65 -21.04 -1.26
C LYS A 388 -15.55 -19.82 -1.29
N LEU A 389 -15.29 -18.84 -2.15
CA LEU A 389 -16.16 -17.67 -2.28
C LEU A 389 -17.59 -18.07 -2.69
N SER A 390 -17.72 -19.00 -3.65
CA SER A 390 -19.02 -19.52 -4.08
C SER A 390 -19.76 -20.24 -2.93
N TYR A 391 -19.06 -21.10 -2.19
CA TYR A 391 -19.61 -21.83 -1.04
C TYR A 391 -20.00 -20.91 0.12
N ARG A 392 -19.17 -19.91 0.45
CA ARG A 392 -19.38 -18.97 1.55
C ARG A 392 -20.57 -18.07 1.27
N ASP A 393 -20.62 -17.52 0.06
CA ASP A 393 -21.63 -16.54 -0.34
C ASP A 393 -22.93 -17.21 -0.84
N ARG A 394 -22.96 -18.54 -0.90
CA ARG A 394 -24.07 -19.35 -1.46
C ARG A 394 -24.44 -18.92 -2.88
N ARG A 395 -23.41 -18.66 -3.69
CA ARG A 395 -23.54 -18.31 -5.11
C ARG A 395 -23.29 -19.54 -5.96
N ASP A 396 -24.03 -19.64 -7.06
CA ASP A 396 -23.82 -20.70 -8.04
C ASP A 396 -22.45 -20.54 -8.72
N VAL A 397 -21.79 -21.67 -8.96
CA VAL A 397 -20.50 -21.74 -9.66
C VAL A 397 -20.69 -21.23 -11.10
N VAL A 398 -19.86 -20.28 -11.53
CA VAL A 398 -19.99 -19.58 -12.82
C VAL A 398 -21.41 -19.02 -13.04
N GLY A 399 -22.08 -18.57 -11.98
CA GLY A 399 -23.43 -18.01 -12.07
C GLY A 399 -24.50 -19.01 -12.55
N GLY A 400 -24.24 -20.32 -12.43
CA GLY A 400 -25.17 -21.38 -12.82
C GLY A 400 -25.22 -21.64 -14.33
N THR A 401 -24.26 -21.11 -15.10
CA THR A 401 -24.18 -21.38 -16.55
C THR A 401 -23.90 -22.87 -16.80
N VAL A 402 -24.64 -23.45 -17.74
CA VAL A 402 -24.42 -24.81 -18.23
C VAL A 402 -23.83 -24.72 -19.64
N PRO A 403 -22.72 -25.42 -19.95
CA PRO A 403 -22.14 -25.41 -21.29
C PRO A 403 -23.14 -25.92 -22.33
N ALA A 404 -23.19 -25.26 -23.49
CA ALA A 404 -23.97 -25.74 -24.62
C ALA A 404 -23.30 -26.96 -25.26
N TYR A 405 -24.09 -27.73 -26.02
CA TYR A 405 -23.55 -28.85 -26.80
C TYR A 405 -22.54 -28.32 -27.83
N GLY A 406 -21.28 -28.75 -27.71
CA GLY A 406 -20.18 -28.30 -28.57
C GLY A 406 -19.29 -27.21 -27.98
N ASP A 407 -19.61 -26.67 -26.79
CA ASP A 407 -18.73 -25.74 -26.08
C ASP A 407 -17.51 -26.48 -25.54
N THR A 408 -16.42 -26.48 -26.31
CA THR A 408 -15.11 -26.99 -25.88
C THR A 408 -14.13 -25.83 -25.78
N ASP A 409 -13.20 -25.91 -24.82
CA ASP A 409 -12.10 -24.95 -24.70
C ASP A 409 -12.53 -23.49 -24.46
N THR A 410 -13.61 -23.30 -23.70
CA THR A 410 -14.07 -21.97 -23.24
C THR A 410 -13.72 -21.75 -21.77
N GLU A 411 -13.54 -20.48 -21.39
CA GLU A 411 -13.31 -20.10 -19.98
C GLU A 411 -14.37 -20.66 -19.03
N GLY A 412 -15.65 -20.62 -19.43
CA GLY A 412 -16.74 -21.19 -18.64
C GLY A 412 -16.60 -22.70 -18.44
N MET A 413 -16.19 -23.43 -19.48
CA MET A 413 -15.95 -24.87 -19.39
C MET A 413 -14.76 -25.18 -18.48
N TYR A 414 -13.64 -24.45 -18.63
CA TYR A 414 -12.48 -24.61 -17.76
C TYR A 414 -12.83 -24.35 -16.30
N ALA A 415 -13.55 -23.26 -16.01
CA ALA A 415 -13.96 -22.93 -14.65
C ALA A 415 -14.85 -24.01 -14.01
N LEU A 416 -15.77 -24.61 -14.77
CA LEU A 416 -16.63 -25.72 -14.31
C LEU A 416 -15.83 -26.99 -14.05
N LEU A 417 -14.96 -27.39 -14.99
CA LEU A 417 -14.08 -28.57 -14.87
C LEU A 417 -13.15 -28.44 -13.66
N ASN A 418 -12.57 -27.26 -13.45
CA ASN A 418 -11.66 -27.00 -12.34
C ASN A 418 -12.41 -27.03 -11.01
N THR A 419 -13.60 -26.45 -10.94
CA THR A 419 -14.43 -26.50 -9.72
C THR A 419 -14.85 -27.92 -9.38
N TYR A 420 -15.20 -28.73 -10.39
CA TYR A 420 -15.45 -30.15 -10.21
C TYR A 420 -14.20 -30.90 -9.72
N THR A 421 -13.03 -30.61 -10.28
CA THR A 421 -11.75 -31.20 -9.84
C THR A 421 -11.48 -30.90 -8.36
N VAL A 422 -11.66 -29.65 -7.92
CA VAL A 422 -11.53 -29.25 -6.50
C VAL A 422 -12.53 -30.01 -5.64
N LEU A 423 -13.80 -30.06 -6.05
CA LEU A 423 -14.86 -30.77 -5.32
C LEU A 423 -14.55 -32.26 -5.19
N ASN A 424 -14.19 -32.93 -6.28
CA ASN A 424 -13.86 -34.35 -6.29
C ASN A 424 -12.65 -34.63 -5.39
N MET A 425 -11.58 -33.86 -5.47
CA MET A 425 -10.41 -34.04 -4.60
C MET A 425 -10.74 -33.82 -3.12
N ALA A 426 -11.60 -32.85 -2.81
CA ALA A 426 -12.09 -32.63 -1.45
C ALA A 426 -12.96 -33.79 -0.95
N GLN A 427 -13.83 -34.35 -1.79
CA GLN A 427 -14.65 -35.54 -1.49
C GLN A 427 -13.77 -36.77 -1.22
N GLN A 428 -12.78 -37.05 -2.09
CA GLN A 428 -11.86 -38.16 -1.90
C GLN A 428 -11.01 -37.99 -0.62
N LEU A 429 -10.60 -36.76 -0.30
CA LEU A 429 -9.90 -36.48 0.95
C LEU A 429 -10.82 -36.69 2.16
N ALA A 430 -12.06 -36.23 2.10
CA ALA A 430 -13.05 -36.43 3.16
C ALA A 430 -13.32 -37.93 3.40
N LEU A 431 -13.53 -38.73 2.34
CA LEU A 431 -13.69 -40.19 2.42
C LEU A 431 -12.47 -40.85 3.07
N SER A 432 -11.26 -40.46 2.66
CA SER A 432 -10.02 -41.01 3.25
C SER A 432 -9.85 -40.72 4.74
N ARG A 433 -10.46 -39.63 5.25
CA ARG A 433 -10.48 -39.26 6.68
C ARG A 433 -11.65 -39.88 7.44
N MET A 434 -12.56 -40.58 6.76
CA MET A 434 -13.79 -41.16 7.33
C MET A 434 -13.97 -42.64 6.93
N PRO A 435 -13.29 -43.58 7.62
CA PRO A 435 -13.28 -45.00 7.24
C PRO A 435 -14.66 -45.69 7.22
N ASN A 436 -15.66 -45.15 7.95
CA ASN A 436 -17.01 -45.72 8.05
C ASN A 436 -18.00 -45.12 7.05
N VAL A 437 -17.52 -44.35 6.06
CA VAL A 437 -18.34 -43.70 5.04
C VAL A 437 -17.74 -44.01 3.68
N THR A 438 -18.49 -44.71 2.83
CA THR A 438 -18.03 -45.15 1.50
C THR A 438 -18.67 -44.38 0.35
N ASP A 439 -19.68 -43.56 0.63
CA ASP A 439 -20.45 -42.82 -0.38
C ASP A 439 -20.27 -41.31 -0.21
N VAL A 440 -20.01 -40.63 -1.32
CA VAL A 440 -19.91 -39.16 -1.40
C VAL A 440 -21.24 -38.46 -1.13
N THR A 441 -22.37 -39.15 -1.27
CA THR A 441 -23.71 -38.59 -0.97
C THR A 441 -24.02 -38.55 0.53
N ASP A 442 -23.18 -39.13 1.39
CA ASP A 442 -23.38 -39.08 2.83
C ASP A 442 -23.30 -37.61 3.34
N PRO A 443 -24.30 -37.12 4.11
CA PRO A 443 -24.32 -35.74 4.61
C PRO A 443 -23.06 -35.35 5.41
N ARG A 444 -22.40 -36.31 6.05
CA ARG A 444 -21.14 -36.09 6.79
C ARG A 444 -19.99 -35.71 5.87
N ILE A 445 -19.95 -36.26 4.65
CA ILE A 445 -18.98 -35.90 3.62
C ILE A 445 -19.23 -34.48 3.14
N GLY A 446 -20.49 -34.09 2.90
CA GLY A 446 -20.84 -32.72 2.53
C GLY A 446 -20.34 -31.69 3.55
N LYS A 447 -20.51 -31.96 4.85
CA LYS A 447 -19.98 -31.10 5.93
C LYS A 447 -18.44 -31.07 5.93
N ALA A 448 -17.79 -32.22 5.74
CA ALA A 448 -16.34 -32.32 5.72
C ALA A 448 -15.73 -31.57 4.52
N VAL A 449 -16.26 -31.76 3.32
CA VAL A 449 -15.88 -31.05 2.09
C VAL A 449 -16.05 -29.55 2.27
N ARG A 450 -17.20 -29.12 2.80
CA ARG A 450 -17.43 -27.70 3.09
C ARG A 450 -16.35 -27.13 4.02
N ASN A 451 -15.98 -27.86 5.07
CA ASN A 451 -14.91 -27.43 5.96
C ASN A 451 -13.57 -27.36 5.21
N LEU A 452 -13.19 -28.41 4.48
CA LEU A 452 -11.94 -28.45 3.71
C LEU A 452 -11.79 -27.27 2.74
N VAL A 453 -12.87 -26.90 2.03
CA VAL A 453 -12.87 -25.79 1.08
C VAL A 453 -12.87 -24.44 1.81
N LEU A 454 -13.72 -24.25 2.83
CA LEU A 454 -13.81 -22.98 3.54
C LEU A 454 -12.53 -22.63 4.32
N THR A 455 -11.82 -23.64 4.81
CA THR A 455 -10.55 -23.49 5.53
C THR A 455 -9.34 -23.65 4.63
N GLU A 456 -9.53 -23.78 3.30
CA GLU A 456 -8.45 -23.99 2.32
C GLU A 456 -7.42 -25.06 2.78
N ASP A 457 -7.92 -26.23 3.23
CA ASP A 457 -7.13 -27.26 3.95
C ASP A 457 -5.79 -27.58 3.27
N PHE A 458 -4.72 -27.59 4.08
CA PHE A 458 -3.36 -27.82 3.62
C PHE A 458 -3.20 -29.08 2.74
N PHE A 459 -3.81 -30.20 3.10
CA PHE A 459 -3.69 -31.44 2.34
C PHE A 459 -4.54 -31.41 1.05
N LEU A 460 -5.65 -30.68 1.05
CA LEU A 460 -6.42 -30.42 -0.17
C LEU A 460 -5.59 -29.59 -1.16
N ILE A 461 -5.01 -28.48 -0.70
CA ILE A 461 -4.11 -27.65 -1.52
C ILE A 461 -2.93 -28.47 -2.03
N GLN A 462 -2.28 -29.28 -1.18
CA GLN A 462 -1.13 -30.09 -1.58
C GLN A 462 -1.50 -31.12 -2.67
N LYS A 463 -2.69 -31.73 -2.61
CA LYS A 463 -3.18 -32.62 -3.68
C LYS A 463 -3.40 -31.85 -4.98
N LEU A 464 -4.01 -30.67 -4.91
CA LEU A 464 -4.25 -29.81 -6.08
C LEU A 464 -2.95 -29.26 -6.68
N GLN A 465 -1.92 -28.98 -5.86
CA GLN A 465 -0.59 -28.57 -6.33
C GLN A 465 0.10 -29.67 -7.14
N LYS A 466 -0.04 -30.94 -6.75
CA LYS A 466 0.50 -32.07 -7.53
C LYS A 466 -0.18 -32.15 -8.89
N TYR A 467 -1.50 -32.03 -8.91
CA TYR A 467 -2.27 -31.97 -10.15
C TYR A 467 -1.88 -30.76 -11.02
N ALA A 468 -1.76 -29.56 -10.43
CA ALA A 468 -1.31 -28.36 -11.13
C ALA A 468 0.09 -28.53 -11.73
N ARG A 469 0.99 -29.24 -11.04
CA ARG A 469 2.35 -29.51 -11.55
C ARG A 469 2.32 -30.25 -12.87
N GLU A 470 1.52 -31.30 -12.96
CA GLU A 470 1.38 -32.09 -14.19
C GLU A 470 0.78 -31.28 -15.35
N ALA A 471 -0.02 -30.25 -15.05
CA ALA A 471 -0.60 -29.36 -16.04
C ALA A 471 0.42 -28.37 -16.63
N ILE A 472 1.41 -27.95 -15.85
CA ILE A 472 2.39 -26.93 -16.26
C ILE A 472 3.82 -27.45 -16.50
N ASP A 473 4.10 -28.73 -16.24
CA ASP A 473 5.46 -29.29 -16.38
C ASP A 473 5.99 -29.24 -17.83
N GLY A 474 5.10 -29.18 -18.82
CA GLY A 474 5.46 -29.07 -20.24
C GLY A 474 5.99 -27.68 -20.66
N TYR A 475 5.83 -26.65 -19.82
CA TYR A 475 6.28 -25.30 -20.13
C TYR A 475 7.79 -25.15 -19.93
N SER A 476 8.41 -24.32 -20.77
CA SER A 476 9.83 -23.97 -20.63
C SER A 476 10.05 -23.09 -19.39
N ASP A 477 11.29 -22.97 -18.93
CA ASP A 477 11.62 -22.11 -17.78
C ASP A 477 11.29 -20.63 -18.08
N GLU A 478 11.45 -20.21 -19.34
CA GLU A 478 11.06 -18.88 -19.81
C GLU A 478 9.55 -18.68 -19.74
N ASP A 479 8.75 -19.64 -20.23
CA ASP A 479 7.29 -19.54 -20.16
C ASP A 479 6.82 -19.48 -18.70
N LEU A 480 7.38 -20.33 -17.84
CA LEU A 480 7.05 -20.34 -16.40
C LEU A 480 7.35 -18.98 -15.74
N ALA A 481 8.49 -18.36 -16.08
CA ALA A 481 8.84 -17.05 -15.58
C ALA A 481 7.88 -15.96 -16.08
N VAL A 482 7.45 -16.03 -17.35
CA VAL A 482 6.45 -15.12 -17.93
C VAL A 482 5.08 -15.27 -17.24
N LEU A 483 4.61 -16.50 -17.02
CA LEU A 483 3.35 -16.77 -16.34
C LEU A 483 3.37 -16.27 -14.87
N ILE A 484 4.49 -16.40 -14.17
CA ILE A 484 4.66 -15.86 -12.83
C ILE A 484 4.68 -14.32 -12.86
N ALA A 485 5.39 -13.72 -13.81
CA ALA A 485 5.44 -12.28 -13.99
C ALA A 485 4.03 -11.70 -14.22
N ASP A 486 3.25 -12.32 -15.12
CA ASP A 486 1.88 -11.91 -15.41
C ASP A 486 0.95 -12.06 -14.20
N LYS A 487 1.04 -13.19 -13.47
CA LYS A 487 0.30 -13.37 -12.23
C LYS A 487 0.61 -12.27 -11.22
N ARG A 488 1.89 -12.00 -10.97
CA ARG A 488 2.32 -10.97 -9.99
C ARG A 488 1.95 -9.56 -10.44
N LEU A 489 1.94 -9.31 -11.74
CA LEU A 489 1.47 -8.05 -12.31
C LEU A 489 -0.05 -7.90 -12.14
N THR A 490 -0.81 -8.98 -12.27
CA THR A 490 -2.25 -9.02 -11.99
C THR A 490 -2.52 -8.78 -10.50
N ASP A 491 -1.80 -9.46 -9.59
CA ASP A 491 -1.90 -9.17 -8.15
C ASP A 491 -1.60 -7.70 -7.85
N TYR A 492 -0.62 -7.10 -8.55
CA TYR A 492 -0.27 -5.70 -8.38
C TYR A 492 -1.41 -4.78 -8.86
N LYS A 493 -2.03 -5.06 -9.99
CA LYS A 493 -3.22 -4.34 -10.48
C LYS A 493 -4.38 -4.44 -9.47
N ASP A 494 -4.62 -5.62 -8.91
CA ASP A 494 -5.64 -5.84 -7.89
C ASP A 494 -5.31 -5.09 -6.58
N ALA A 495 -4.05 -5.11 -6.16
CA ALA A 495 -3.61 -4.36 -4.99
C ALA A 495 -3.81 -2.85 -5.19
N LEU A 496 -3.57 -2.33 -6.40
CA LEU A 496 -3.81 -0.93 -6.74
C LEU A 496 -5.30 -0.55 -6.71
N SER A 497 -6.19 -1.39 -7.23
CA SER A 497 -7.64 -1.13 -7.22
C SER A 497 -8.24 -1.21 -5.80
N GLN A 498 -7.67 -2.01 -4.92
CA GLN A 498 -8.13 -2.16 -3.53
C GLN A 498 -7.63 -1.06 -2.57
N ARG A 499 -6.74 -0.16 -3.01
CA ARG A 499 -6.21 0.91 -2.14
C ARG A 499 -7.30 1.88 -1.73
N ASN A 500 -7.44 2.17 -0.43
CA ASN A 500 -8.36 3.21 0.07
C ASN A 500 -8.20 4.56 -0.64
N VAL A 501 -6.96 4.91 -1.01
CA VAL A 501 -6.63 6.11 -1.77
C VAL A 501 -6.39 5.77 -3.24
N LEU A 502 -7.29 6.27 -4.09
CA LEU A 502 -7.25 6.08 -5.55
C LEU A 502 -6.68 7.29 -6.30
N SER A 503 -6.57 8.45 -5.66
CA SER A 503 -6.02 9.68 -6.27
C SER A 503 -4.51 9.61 -6.39
N MET A 504 -4.02 8.74 -7.27
CA MET A 504 -2.62 8.60 -7.63
C MET A 504 -2.44 8.86 -9.12
N ASP A 505 -1.48 9.72 -9.46
CA ASP A 505 -1.14 10.06 -10.84
C ASP A 505 0.25 9.57 -11.20
N SER A 506 0.45 8.25 -11.32
CA SER A 506 1.77 7.67 -11.62
C SER A 506 1.87 7.17 -13.07
N PRO A 507 2.12 8.06 -14.06
CA PRO A 507 2.25 7.65 -15.46
C PRO A 507 3.37 6.61 -15.67
N GLY A 508 4.45 6.69 -14.87
CA GLY A 508 5.51 5.68 -14.89
C GLY A 508 5.03 4.28 -14.48
N THR A 509 4.22 4.20 -13.41
CA THR A 509 3.64 2.93 -12.95
C THR A 509 2.68 2.33 -13.97
N TYR A 510 1.78 3.13 -14.52
CA TYR A 510 0.86 2.65 -15.55
C TYR A 510 1.61 2.23 -16.82
N GLY A 511 2.60 3.02 -17.25
CA GLY A 511 3.47 2.68 -18.38
C GLY A 511 4.24 1.37 -18.16
N TRP A 512 4.79 1.15 -16.97
CA TRP A 512 5.47 -0.10 -16.61
C TRP A 512 4.53 -1.30 -16.68
N ILE A 513 3.31 -1.17 -16.16
CA ILE A 513 2.31 -2.24 -16.20
C ILE A 513 1.96 -2.61 -17.65
N LEU A 514 1.74 -1.61 -18.51
CA LEU A 514 1.43 -1.82 -19.92
C LEU A 514 2.62 -2.45 -20.65
N HIS A 515 3.84 -1.95 -20.39
CA HIS A 515 5.07 -2.47 -20.97
C HIS A 515 5.31 -3.93 -20.60
N GLN A 516 5.21 -4.30 -19.32
CA GLN A 516 5.39 -5.67 -18.87
C GLN A 516 4.31 -6.61 -19.43
N SER A 517 3.06 -6.14 -19.50
CA SER A 517 1.97 -6.92 -20.10
C SER A 517 2.28 -7.22 -21.58
N ALA A 518 2.70 -6.20 -22.35
CA ALA A 518 3.06 -6.36 -23.76
C ALA A 518 4.28 -7.27 -23.94
N LYS A 519 5.36 -7.03 -23.18
CA LYS A 519 6.58 -7.86 -23.19
C LYS A 519 6.29 -9.33 -22.92
N ASN A 520 5.43 -9.62 -21.95
CA ASN A 520 5.05 -10.99 -21.61
C ASN A 520 4.24 -11.65 -22.74
N ILE A 521 3.32 -10.92 -23.36
CA ILE A 521 2.57 -11.41 -24.54
C ILE A 521 3.52 -11.66 -25.71
N ASP A 522 4.44 -10.76 -26.01
CA ASP A 522 5.38 -10.89 -27.13
C ASP A 522 6.28 -12.13 -27.01
N LYS A 523 6.63 -12.53 -25.78
CA LYS A 523 7.47 -13.70 -25.52
C LYS A 523 6.77 -15.03 -25.78
N ILE A 524 5.55 -15.21 -25.28
CA ILE A 524 4.86 -16.51 -25.31
C ILE A 524 3.63 -16.51 -26.24
N GLY A 525 3.40 -15.42 -26.96
CA GLY A 525 2.32 -15.21 -27.93
C GLY A 525 0.94 -14.94 -27.31
N ARG A 526 0.56 -15.72 -26.29
CA ARG A 526 -0.68 -15.51 -25.53
C ARG A 526 -0.49 -15.88 -24.06
N LEU A 527 -1.17 -15.15 -23.18
CA LEU A 527 -1.22 -15.45 -21.75
C LEU A 527 -2.46 -16.31 -21.46
N PRO A 528 -2.32 -17.62 -21.21
CA PRO A 528 -3.45 -18.46 -20.82
C PRO A 528 -3.96 -18.07 -19.43
N SER A 529 -5.26 -18.19 -19.20
CA SER A 529 -5.83 -17.93 -17.88
C SER A 529 -5.43 -19.02 -16.89
N PHE A 530 -5.57 -18.72 -15.59
CA PHE A 530 -5.42 -19.73 -14.54
C PHE A 530 -6.46 -20.86 -14.65
N GLU A 531 -7.61 -20.59 -15.26
CA GLU A 531 -8.60 -21.62 -15.53
C GLU A 531 -8.10 -22.58 -16.61
N GLU A 532 -7.64 -22.02 -17.73
CA GLU A 532 -7.11 -22.79 -18.84
C GLU A 532 -5.88 -23.63 -18.41
N LEU A 533 -4.91 -23.00 -17.73
CA LEU A 533 -3.70 -23.67 -17.26
C LEU A 533 -4.01 -24.88 -16.37
N PHE A 534 -4.97 -24.74 -15.46
CA PHE A 534 -5.35 -25.83 -14.55
C PHE A 534 -6.20 -26.89 -15.26
N ALA A 535 -7.01 -26.51 -16.25
CA ALA A 535 -7.89 -27.41 -16.98
C ALA A 535 -7.17 -28.27 -18.04
N HIS A 536 -5.96 -27.90 -18.45
CA HIS A 536 -5.18 -28.58 -19.49
C HIS A 536 -4.97 -30.11 -19.24
N ARG A 537 -5.14 -30.58 -18.00
CA ARG A 537 -5.12 -32.01 -17.61
C ARG A 537 -6.42 -32.55 -17.03
N ALA A 538 -7.53 -31.81 -17.10
CA ALA A 538 -8.80 -32.23 -16.48
C ALA A 538 -9.47 -33.41 -17.23
N LEU A 539 -9.23 -33.52 -18.55
CA LEU A 539 -9.94 -34.47 -19.42
C LEU A 539 -9.71 -35.96 -19.06
N PRO A 540 -8.49 -36.45 -18.74
CA PRO A 540 -8.29 -37.85 -18.35
C PRO A 540 -8.87 -38.17 -16.95
N ALA A 541 -8.82 -37.24 -16.00
CA ALA A 541 -9.27 -37.47 -14.62
C ALA A 541 -10.79 -37.51 -14.50
N VAL A 542 -11.51 -36.65 -15.25
CA VAL A 542 -12.98 -36.61 -15.29
C VAL A 542 -13.55 -37.81 -16.05
N ALA A 543 -12.88 -38.26 -17.13
CA ALA A 543 -13.29 -39.45 -17.89
C ALA A 543 -13.17 -40.75 -17.06
N LEU A 544 -12.29 -40.80 -16.06
CA LEU A 544 -12.12 -41.95 -15.16
C LEU A 544 -13.08 -41.95 -13.96
N SER A 545 -13.76 -40.84 -13.66
CA SER A 545 -14.64 -40.69 -12.49
C SER A 545 -16.13 -40.63 -12.82
N GLY A 546 -16.52 -40.67 -14.10
CA GLY A 546 -17.93 -40.75 -14.50
C GLY A 546 -18.53 -42.13 -14.20
N PRO A 547 -19.82 -42.24 -13.81
CA PRO A 547 -20.49 -43.53 -13.79
C PRO A 547 -20.40 -44.13 -15.20
N SER A 548 -20.03 -45.41 -15.30
CA SER A 548 -20.13 -46.14 -16.55
C SER A 548 -21.56 -45.97 -17.07
N LEU A 549 -21.73 -45.21 -18.15
CA LEU A 549 -22.99 -45.18 -18.89
C LEU A 549 -23.18 -46.60 -19.43
N GLN A 550 -23.89 -47.42 -18.67
CA GLN A 550 -24.47 -48.65 -19.20
C GLN A 550 -25.52 -48.21 -20.20
N THR A 551 -25.17 -48.38 -21.47
CA THR A 551 -26.10 -48.35 -22.59
C THR A 551 -27.18 -49.40 -22.37
N THR A 552 -28.40 -48.93 -22.13
CA THR A 552 -29.65 -49.63 -22.46
C THR A 552 -30.58 -48.66 -23.16
#